data_AF-A0A7S0S1I6-F1
#
_entry.id   AF-A0A7S0S1I6-F1
#
_cell.length_a   1.000
_cell.length_b   1.000
_cell.length_c   1.000
_cell.angle_alpha   90.00
_cell.angle_beta   90.00
_cell.angle_gamma   90.00
#
_symmetry.space_group_name_H-M   'P 1'
#
loop_
_entity.id
_entity.type
_entity.pdbx_description
1 polymer ?
#
loop_
_entity_poly.entity_id
_entity_poly.type
_entity_poly.pdbx_seq_one_letter_code
_entity_poly.pdbx_strand_id
1 'polypeptide(L)'
;MSESPAHQLVVEVDPAHVSVYGTRADSLRRALGSAVVTLTLGVLGSTILPVPYAFSKLGIAPGAATMAIVAFANDRTCCMLVRASAATGRCGYEALAEWAGGRRARVLTQVSLILLLYGTMCGGLAFLSDVARIMVLKGLPASDQPPPPATGGGAVAGASWWQGWLELARRDGRPVMLLVVACVLYPLCLQRYIRQFERAATVGVVVVITLMTLVIAKAVLAGFPAVASGELPVWGLKKGAHEMLPEAFAVLGFAFYMQPMLMPLLAEMPGGPAGVAVSEKAVHTVLYGVACAAYGTVGIFGASLFGDATESNIMVNELLPGHPWYTLLLYGALMGYLCCGMVTTQFALRASIEVLLFGDDKPPFTWTRQVAETTCILIASLAIACSFPTAAEKIFAVTGCTAVCLVCYCIPVYIHLVLRSRLAWAVRGGPAVELPYSDSAVQVGQKHTTPDSSTNYLQLPPTGEEEFSGPHDGHSGAGVTAASNGGLQEPLLHAHDDRRSRASQLAVQRLLHAKPGQVGCWQWCCDMALPLFIVAVGVGCSLAGLWVAAVDIARGLNSGS
;
A
#
# COMPACT_ATOMS: atom_id res chain seq x y z
N MET A 1 -19.10 -42.91 -10.54
CA MET A 1 -19.56 -42.33 -9.27
C MET A 1 -18.69 -42.91 -8.17
N SER A 2 -17.76 -42.09 -7.67
CA SER A 2 -16.87 -42.36 -6.55
C SER A 2 -16.42 -40.99 -6.07
N GLU A 3 -16.95 -40.54 -4.94
CA GLU A 3 -16.58 -39.28 -4.29
C GLU A 3 -15.18 -39.39 -3.70
N SER A 4 -14.32 -38.42 -3.99
CA SER A 4 -13.01 -38.25 -3.38
C SER A 4 -13.10 -37.10 -2.37
N PRO A 5 -12.59 -37.24 -1.13
CA PRO A 5 -12.79 -36.27 -0.07
C PRO A 5 -11.94 -35.01 -0.32
N ALA A 6 -12.56 -33.86 -0.07
CA ALA A 6 -11.94 -32.55 -0.14
C ALA A 6 -10.77 -32.44 0.88
N HIS A 7 -9.56 -32.24 0.38
CA HIS A 7 -8.43 -31.81 1.20
C HIS A 7 -8.70 -30.38 1.69
N GLN A 8 -9.23 -30.26 2.91
CA GLN A 8 -9.19 -29.01 3.67
C GLN A 8 -7.73 -28.62 3.87
N LEU A 9 -7.39 -27.42 3.39
CA LEU A 9 -6.13 -26.75 3.70
C LEU A 9 -6.19 -26.33 5.18
N VAL A 10 -5.85 -27.27 6.05
CA VAL A 10 -5.62 -27.01 7.47
C VAL A 10 -4.35 -26.17 7.54
N VAL A 11 -4.51 -24.85 7.66
CA VAL A 11 -3.45 -24.01 8.19
C VAL A 11 -3.25 -24.49 9.61
N GLU A 12 -2.17 -25.23 9.84
CA GLU A 12 -1.75 -25.67 11.15
C GLU A 12 -1.42 -24.41 11.96
N VAL A 13 -2.43 -23.90 12.66
CA VAL A 13 -2.28 -22.86 13.67
C VAL A 13 -1.56 -23.55 14.82
N ASP A 14 -0.26 -23.30 14.91
CA ASP A 14 0.57 -23.72 16.03
C ASP A 14 -0.17 -23.41 17.35
N PRO A 15 -0.52 -24.43 18.16
CA PRO A 15 -1.26 -24.23 19.41
C PRO A 15 -0.45 -23.41 20.45
N ALA A 16 0.79 -23.06 20.13
CA ALA A 16 1.64 -22.15 20.89
C ALA A 16 1.68 -20.69 20.35
N HIS A 17 0.72 -20.24 19.52
CA HIS A 17 0.63 -18.81 19.16
C HIS A 17 0.12 -17.95 20.35
N VAL A 18 0.94 -17.86 21.39
CA VAL A 18 0.84 -16.83 22.42
C VAL A 18 1.03 -15.49 21.71
N SER A 19 -0.01 -14.65 21.68
CA SER A 19 0.14 -13.29 21.18
C SER A 19 1.24 -12.60 21.99
N VAL A 20 2.34 -12.21 21.34
CA VAL A 20 3.47 -11.44 21.92
C VAL A 20 3.03 -10.03 22.37
N TYR A 21 1.74 -9.74 22.34
CA TYR A 21 1.14 -8.47 22.66
C TYR A 21 0.52 -8.55 24.05
N GLY A 22 0.94 -7.63 24.93
CA GLY A 22 0.46 -7.49 26.30
C GLY A 22 -1.04 -7.12 26.38
N THR A 23 -1.42 -6.25 27.32
CA THR A 23 -2.84 -5.92 27.51
C THR A 23 -3.54 -5.50 26.21
N ARG A 24 -4.85 -5.74 26.08
CA ARG A 24 -5.64 -5.45 24.85
C ARG A 24 -5.54 -3.99 24.38
N ALA A 25 -5.20 -3.05 25.26
CA ALA A 25 -4.95 -1.65 24.91
C ALA A 25 -3.54 -1.45 24.33
N ASP A 26 -2.54 -2.15 24.86
CA ASP A 26 -1.16 -2.14 24.35
C ASP A 26 -1.08 -2.78 22.95
N SER A 27 -1.90 -3.80 22.68
CA SER A 27 -1.97 -4.44 21.36
C SER A 27 -2.51 -3.49 20.28
N LEU A 28 -3.57 -2.71 20.57
CA LEU A 28 -4.15 -1.76 19.61
C LEU A 28 -3.23 -0.58 19.32
N ARG A 29 -2.52 -0.06 20.32
CA ARG A 29 -1.54 1.03 20.12
C ARG A 29 -0.36 0.58 19.26
N ARG A 30 0.14 -0.63 19.48
CA ARG A 30 1.22 -1.21 18.67
C ARG A 30 0.75 -1.49 17.24
N ALA A 31 -0.46 -2.01 17.08
CA ALA A 31 -1.06 -2.21 15.75
C ALA A 31 -1.22 -0.89 15.00
N LEU A 32 -1.72 0.16 15.66
CA LEU A 32 -1.81 1.51 15.07
C LEU A 32 -0.42 2.02 14.65
N GLY A 33 0.58 1.89 15.53
CA GLY A 33 1.94 2.33 15.25
C GLY A 33 2.55 1.61 14.03
N SER A 34 2.42 0.29 13.98
CA SER A 34 2.91 -0.51 12.83
C SER A 34 2.17 -0.14 11.54
N ALA A 35 0.84 -0.03 11.58
CA ALA A 35 0.03 0.37 10.43
C ALA A 35 0.42 1.75 9.90
N VAL A 36 0.62 2.74 10.79
CA VAL A 36 1.05 4.09 10.39
C VAL A 36 2.42 4.04 9.74
N VAL A 37 3.40 3.34 10.33
CA VAL A 37 4.76 3.24 9.76
C VAL A 37 4.74 2.58 8.37
N THR A 38 4.02 1.47 8.22
CA THR A 38 3.92 0.73 6.97
C THR A 38 3.22 1.54 5.89
N LEU A 39 2.09 2.17 6.20
CA LEU A 39 1.37 3.04 5.26
C LEU A 39 2.17 4.30 4.92
N THR A 40 2.90 4.89 5.88
CA THR A 40 3.80 6.03 5.63
C THR A 40 4.90 5.66 4.65
N LEU A 41 5.54 4.49 4.81
CA LEU A 41 6.55 4.03 3.86
C LEU A 41 5.96 3.80 2.46
N GLY A 42 4.75 3.23 2.39
CA GLY A 42 4.05 3.02 1.14
C GLY A 42 3.71 4.33 0.41
N VAL A 43 3.23 5.32 1.15
CA VAL A 43 2.84 6.62 0.58
C VAL A 43 4.07 7.45 0.22
N LEU A 44 5.00 7.71 1.13
CA LEU A 44 6.07 8.72 0.96
C LEU A 44 7.18 8.34 -0.04
N GLY A 45 7.15 7.14 -0.64
CA GLY A 45 8.23 6.52 -1.43
C GLY A 45 8.83 7.38 -2.55
N SER A 46 8.74 6.92 -3.81
CA SER A 46 9.22 7.67 -4.98
C SER A 46 8.33 8.86 -5.35
N THR A 47 7.11 8.86 -4.83
CA THR A 47 6.00 9.80 -5.05
C THR A 47 6.25 11.22 -4.52
N ILE A 48 7.15 11.41 -3.55
CA ILE A 48 7.45 12.73 -2.98
C ILE A 48 8.22 13.64 -3.95
N LEU A 49 9.02 13.04 -4.84
CA LEU A 49 9.91 13.75 -5.76
C LEU A 49 9.20 14.59 -6.84
N PRO A 50 8.06 14.15 -7.42
CA PRO A 50 7.31 14.93 -8.40
C PRO A 50 6.28 15.91 -7.82
N VAL A 51 6.05 15.93 -6.50
CA VAL A 51 5.07 16.86 -5.91
C VAL A 51 5.41 18.35 -6.15
N PRO A 52 6.67 18.80 -6.02
CA PRO A 52 7.05 20.19 -6.31
C PRO A 52 6.69 20.62 -7.74
N TYR A 53 6.85 19.70 -8.70
CA TYR A 53 6.49 19.93 -10.09
C TYR A 53 4.98 20.17 -10.24
N ALA A 54 4.13 19.39 -9.58
CA ALA A 54 2.69 19.61 -9.61
C ALA A 54 2.30 21.00 -9.06
N PHE A 55 2.96 21.45 -7.98
CA PHE A 55 2.75 22.78 -7.41
C PHE A 55 3.30 23.91 -8.30
N SER A 56 4.41 23.70 -9.00
CA SER A 56 4.98 24.71 -9.89
C SER A 56 4.14 24.97 -11.14
N LYS A 57 3.39 23.96 -11.61
CA LYS A 57 2.45 24.09 -12.74
C LYS A 57 1.12 24.73 -12.34
N LEU A 58 0.60 24.42 -11.15
CA LEU A 58 -0.69 24.93 -10.69
C LEU A 58 -0.60 26.33 -10.05
N GLY A 59 0.43 26.56 -9.22
CA GLY A 59 0.47 27.61 -8.22
C GLY A 59 0.20 27.08 -6.80
N ILE A 60 0.51 27.88 -5.77
CA ILE A 60 0.50 27.40 -4.37
C ILE A 60 -0.92 27.09 -3.89
N ALA A 61 -1.85 28.06 -3.91
CA ALA A 61 -3.23 27.84 -3.49
C ALA A 61 -3.98 26.78 -4.31
N PRO A 62 -3.99 26.80 -5.66
CA PRO A 62 -4.67 25.76 -6.44
C PRO A 62 -4.00 24.38 -6.28
N GLY A 63 -2.67 24.31 -6.14
CA GLY A 63 -1.96 23.07 -5.82
C GLY A 63 -2.38 22.50 -4.47
N ALA A 64 -2.44 23.33 -3.42
CA ALA A 64 -2.89 22.93 -2.10
C ALA A 64 -4.37 22.52 -2.07
N ALA A 65 -5.24 23.21 -2.81
CA ALA A 65 -6.65 22.84 -2.94
C ALA A 65 -6.80 21.48 -3.65
N THR A 66 -6.07 21.27 -4.75
CA THR A 66 -6.06 19.99 -5.48
C THR A 66 -5.56 18.86 -4.59
N MET A 67 -4.47 19.08 -3.85
CA MET A 67 -3.94 18.15 -2.86
C MET A 67 -4.98 17.79 -1.80
N ALA A 68 -5.69 18.77 -1.24
CA ALA A 68 -6.72 18.54 -0.23
C ALA A 68 -7.88 17.69 -0.78
N ILE A 69 -8.33 17.95 -2.01
CA ILE A 69 -9.38 17.17 -2.68
C ILE A 69 -8.92 15.72 -2.89
N VAL A 70 -7.71 15.53 -3.39
CA VAL A 70 -7.14 14.19 -3.62
C VAL A 70 -6.96 13.42 -2.30
N ALA A 71 -6.40 14.07 -1.28
CA ALA A 71 -6.22 13.46 0.04
C ALA A 71 -7.57 13.03 0.63
N PHE A 72 -8.59 13.89 0.54
CA PHE A 72 -9.94 13.58 0.98
C PHE A 72 -10.56 12.42 0.19
N ALA A 73 -10.41 12.41 -1.14
CA ALA A 73 -10.93 11.32 -1.97
C ALA A 73 -10.28 9.96 -1.60
N ASN A 74 -8.95 9.92 -1.49
CA ASN A 74 -8.22 8.68 -1.15
C ASN A 74 -8.52 8.20 0.26
N ASP A 75 -8.69 9.11 1.21
CA ASP A 75 -9.09 8.78 2.58
C ASP A 75 -10.45 8.08 2.63
N ARG A 76 -11.42 8.65 1.91
CA ARG A 76 -12.78 8.09 1.83
C ARG A 76 -12.81 6.74 1.15
N THR A 77 -12.10 6.57 0.04
CA THR A 77 -12.09 5.29 -0.68
C THR A 77 -11.34 4.20 0.09
N CYS A 78 -10.30 4.56 0.86
CA CYS A 78 -9.68 3.64 1.81
C CYS A 78 -10.67 3.19 2.90
N CYS A 79 -11.38 4.12 3.55
CA CYS A 79 -12.38 3.78 4.56
C CYS A 79 -13.50 2.89 4.00
N MET A 80 -13.93 3.13 2.75
CA MET A 80 -14.90 2.27 2.07
C MET A 80 -14.39 0.83 1.94
N LEU A 81 -13.11 0.63 1.58
CA LEU A 81 -12.49 -0.69 1.50
C LEU A 81 -12.35 -1.35 2.87
N VAL A 82 -11.93 -0.62 3.91
CA VAL A 82 -11.84 -1.15 5.28
C VAL A 82 -13.20 -1.66 5.74
N ARG A 83 -14.26 -0.87 5.55
CA ARG A 83 -15.64 -1.25 5.93
C ARG A 83 -16.15 -2.42 5.11
N ALA A 84 -15.87 -2.45 3.82
CA ALA A 84 -16.25 -3.56 2.96
C ALA A 84 -15.53 -4.86 3.34
N SER A 85 -14.25 -4.78 3.67
CA SER A 85 -13.46 -5.90 4.19
C SER A 85 -14.05 -6.44 5.48
N ALA A 86 -14.36 -5.56 6.43
CA ALA A 86 -14.95 -5.93 7.71
C ALA A 86 -16.35 -6.55 7.57
N ALA A 87 -17.18 -6.03 6.66
CA ALA A 87 -18.52 -6.56 6.43
C ALA A 87 -18.48 -7.94 5.76
N THR A 88 -17.61 -8.12 4.76
CA THR A 88 -17.58 -9.33 3.93
C THR A 88 -16.60 -10.39 4.42
N GLY A 89 -15.78 -10.10 5.44
CA GLY A 89 -14.70 -10.95 5.95
C GLY A 89 -13.55 -11.20 4.97
N ARG A 90 -13.51 -10.49 3.83
CA ARG A 90 -12.51 -10.67 2.78
C ARG A 90 -11.41 -9.62 2.94
N CYS A 91 -10.16 -10.07 3.02
CA CYS A 91 -8.99 -9.19 3.20
C CYS A 91 -8.22 -8.90 1.90
N GLY A 92 -8.63 -9.48 0.76
CA GLY A 92 -8.02 -9.24 -0.55
C GLY A 92 -8.82 -8.23 -1.37
N TYR A 93 -8.13 -7.37 -2.12
CA TYR A 93 -8.78 -6.40 -3.00
C TYR A 93 -9.57 -7.15 -4.09
N GLU A 94 -8.93 -8.13 -4.72
CA GLU A 94 -9.48 -8.99 -5.76
C GLU A 94 -10.71 -9.75 -5.27
N ALA A 95 -10.66 -10.25 -4.03
CA ALA A 95 -11.76 -10.99 -3.40
C ALA A 95 -12.96 -10.08 -3.10
N LEU A 96 -12.72 -8.84 -2.67
CA LEU A 96 -13.79 -7.85 -2.49
C LEU A 96 -14.45 -7.46 -3.82
N ALA A 97 -13.65 -7.27 -4.87
CA ALA A 97 -14.16 -7.00 -6.20
C ALA A 97 -14.96 -8.19 -6.76
N GLU A 98 -14.50 -9.41 -6.53
CA GLU A 98 -15.23 -10.63 -6.89
C GLU A 98 -16.58 -10.71 -6.17
N TRP A 99 -16.61 -10.41 -4.87
CA TRP A 99 -17.85 -10.40 -4.12
C TRP A 99 -18.86 -9.38 -4.68
N ALA A 100 -18.37 -8.21 -5.09
CA ALA A 100 -19.22 -7.13 -5.60
C ALA A 100 -19.75 -7.41 -7.03
N GLY A 101 -18.87 -7.80 -7.96
CA GLY A 101 -19.18 -7.87 -9.40
C GLY A 101 -18.82 -9.19 -10.07
N GLY A 102 -18.54 -10.24 -9.31
CA GLY A 102 -18.16 -11.57 -9.80
C GLY A 102 -16.78 -11.60 -10.46
N ARG A 103 -16.52 -12.67 -11.21
CA ARG A 103 -15.19 -12.96 -11.80
C ARG A 103 -14.68 -11.86 -12.74
N ARG A 104 -15.57 -11.15 -13.45
CA ARG A 104 -15.18 -10.03 -14.33
C ARG A 104 -14.58 -8.86 -13.53
N ALA A 105 -15.19 -8.51 -12.41
CA ALA A 105 -14.69 -7.46 -11.53
C ALA A 105 -13.37 -7.86 -10.85
N ARG A 106 -13.21 -9.14 -10.50
CA ARG A 106 -11.94 -9.70 -10.02
C ARG A 106 -10.80 -9.47 -11.03
N VAL A 107 -10.98 -9.91 -12.28
CA VAL A 107 -9.96 -9.79 -13.33
C VAL A 107 -9.67 -8.32 -13.64
N LEU A 108 -10.68 -7.46 -13.72
CA LEU A 108 -10.50 -6.03 -13.94
C LEU A 108 -9.64 -5.40 -12.85
N THR A 109 -9.93 -5.75 -11.59
CA THR A 109 -9.18 -5.25 -10.42
C THR A 109 -7.74 -5.75 -10.45
N GLN A 110 -7.51 -7.02 -10.75
CA GLN A 110 -6.17 -7.61 -10.89
C GLN A 110 -5.34 -6.90 -11.96
N VAL A 111 -5.88 -6.74 -13.17
CA VAL A 111 -5.18 -6.05 -14.27
C VAL A 111 -4.88 -4.61 -13.90
N SER A 112 -5.81 -3.91 -13.25
CA SER A 112 -5.62 -2.52 -12.83
C SER A 112 -4.54 -2.40 -11.73
N LEU A 113 -4.50 -3.33 -10.77
CA LEU A 113 -3.45 -3.40 -9.74
C LEU A 113 -2.08 -3.68 -10.34
N ILE A 114 -2.00 -4.63 -11.27
CA ILE A 114 -0.74 -4.94 -11.98
C ILE A 114 -0.26 -3.72 -12.75
N LEU A 115 -1.15 -3.03 -13.47
CA LEU A 115 -0.81 -1.80 -14.20
C LEU A 115 -0.29 -0.70 -13.26
N LEU A 116 -0.93 -0.50 -12.11
CA LEU A 116 -0.53 0.49 -11.11
C LEU A 116 0.86 0.18 -10.53
N LEU A 117 1.06 -1.06 -10.07
CA LEU A 117 2.29 -1.48 -9.41
C LEU A 117 3.45 -1.58 -10.40
N TYR A 118 3.20 -2.04 -11.62
CA TYR A 118 4.20 -2.07 -12.69
C TYR A 118 4.59 -0.67 -13.15
N GLY A 119 3.63 0.24 -13.32
CA GLY A 119 3.89 1.65 -13.61
C GLY A 119 4.70 2.34 -12.52
N THR A 120 4.39 2.05 -11.25
CA THR A 120 5.19 2.49 -10.09
C THR A 120 6.62 1.97 -10.15
N MET A 121 6.81 0.71 -10.56
CA MET A 121 8.15 0.13 -10.76
C MET A 121 8.95 0.85 -11.84
N CYS A 122 8.36 1.06 -13.01
CA CYS A 122 9.01 1.72 -14.13
C CYS A 122 9.40 3.16 -13.79
N GLY A 123 8.49 3.92 -13.19
CA GLY A 123 8.75 5.30 -12.79
C GLY A 123 9.77 5.41 -11.65
N GLY A 124 9.74 4.47 -10.69
CA GLY A 124 10.72 4.40 -9.60
C GLY A 124 12.15 4.16 -10.11
N LEU A 125 12.31 3.27 -11.09
CA LEU A 125 13.59 3.05 -11.76
C LEU A 125 14.05 4.29 -12.56
N ALA A 126 13.13 4.97 -13.24
CA ALA A 126 13.45 6.20 -13.95
C ALA A 126 13.98 7.30 -12.99
N PHE A 127 13.30 7.52 -11.85
CA PHE A 127 13.81 8.43 -10.81
C PHE A 127 15.13 7.97 -10.20
N LEU A 128 15.34 6.66 -10.03
CA LEU A 128 16.62 6.12 -9.58
C LEU A 128 17.75 6.53 -10.54
N SER A 129 17.51 6.51 -11.86
CA SER A 129 18.48 6.97 -12.86
C SER A 129 18.75 8.47 -12.81
N ASP A 130 17.73 9.30 -12.58
CA ASP A 130 17.86 10.75 -12.47
C ASP A 130 18.71 11.14 -11.26
N VAL A 131 18.41 10.54 -10.10
CA VAL A 131 19.17 10.74 -8.86
C VAL A 131 20.61 10.26 -9.04
N ALA A 132 20.80 9.10 -9.67
CA ALA A 132 22.13 8.54 -9.91
C ALA A 132 23.00 9.45 -10.80
N ARG A 133 22.42 10.05 -11.85
CA ARG A 133 23.12 10.98 -12.73
C ARG A 133 23.68 12.16 -11.95
N ILE A 134 22.84 12.82 -11.15
CA ILE A 134 23.25 14.00 -10.37
C ILE A 134 24.26 13.62 -9.28
N MET A 135 24.06 12.48 -8.62
CA MET A 135 24.99 11.96 -7.62
C MET A 135 26.40 11.79 -8.21
N VAL A 136 26.53 11.21 -9.40
CA VAL A 136 27.82 11.00 -10.05
C VAL A 136 28.40 12.30 -10.62
N LEU A 137 27.56 13.12 -11.26
CA LEU A 137 27.99 14.38 -11.88
C LEU A 137 28.53 15.39 -10.86
N LYS A 138 27.86 15.53 -9.71
CA LYS A 138 28.14 16.58 -8.71
C LYS A 138 28.82 16.06 -7.45
N GLY A 139 28.68 14.77 -7.18
CA GLY A 139 29.23 14.16 -5.99
C GLY A 139 30.66 13.66 -6.16
N LEU A 140 31.02 13.13 -7.34
CA LEU A 140 32.40 12.73 -7.59
C LEU A 140 33.23 13.92 -8.08
N PRO A 141 34.44 14.13 -7.53
CA PRO A 141 35.33 15.15 -8.05
C PRO A 141 35.58 14.93 -9.54
N ALA A 142 35.49 16.00 -10.34
CA ALA A 142 35.93 15.95 -11.71
C ALA A 142 37.42 15.58 -11.70
N SER A 143 37.78 14.55 -12.46
CA SER A 143 39.19 14.24 -12.67
C SER A 143 39.76 15.38 -13.53
N ASP A 144 40.63 16.21 -12.97
CA ASP A 144 41.32 17.32 -13.66
C ASP A 144 42.23 16.86 -14.82
N GLN A 145 42.27 15.56 -15.13
CA GLN A 145 42.93 15.08 -16.32
C GLN A 145 42.05 15.30 -17.54
N PRO A 146 42.48 16.12 -18.53
CA PRO A 146 41.80 16.18 -19.81
C PRO A 146 41.76 14.77 -20.42
N PRO A 147 40.68 14.41 -21.15
CA PRO A 147 40.60 13.12 -21.79
C PRO A 147 41.85 12.93 -22.67
N PRO A 148 42.56 11.79 -22.59
CA PRO A 148 43.64 11.53 -23.51
C PRO A 148 43.09 11.64 -24.93
N PRO A 149 43.75 12.38 -25.83
CA PRO A 149 43.27 12.55 -27.19
C PRO A 149 43.06 11.17 -27.82
N ALA A 150 41.97 11.04 -28.59
CA ALA A 150 41.65 9.87 -29.39
C ALA A 150 42.64 9.73 -30.57
N THR A 151 43.92 9.63 -30.28
CA THR A 151 44.95 9.25 -31.23
C THR A 151 45.10 7.73 -31.21
N GLY A 152 44.46 7.10 -32.19
CA GLY A 152 44.94 5.91 -32.90
C GLY A 152 45.38 4.70 -32.08
N GLY A 153 44.58 3.63 -32.13
CA GLY A 153 45.08 2.26 -32.28
C GLY A 153 46.08 1.78 -31.23
N GLY A 154 45.63 1.52 -30.00
CA GLY A 154 46.44 0.84 -29.00
C GLY A 154 45.63 0.58 -27.74
N ALA A 155 44.93 -0.54 -27.69
CA ALA A 155 44.25 -1.01 -26.50
C ALA A 155 45.28 -1.29 -25.39
N VAL A 156 45.47 -0.34 -24.47
CA VAL A 156 46.05 -0.65 -23.15
C VAL A 156 44.94 -1.29 -22.33
N ALA A 157 44.89 -2.62 -22.37
CA ALA A 157 43.87 -3.50 -21.80
C ALA A 157 43.83 -3.55 -20.25
N GLY A 158 44.08 -2.43 -19.55
CA GLY A 158 44.13 -2.42 -18.08
C GLY A 158 43.63 -1.17 -17.37
N ALA A 159 43.58 0.01 -18.02
CA ALA A 159 43.40 1.28 -17.31
C ALA A 159 42.22 2.18 -17.75
N SER A 160 41.42 1.79 -18.75
CA SER A 160 40.48 2.71 -19.45
C SER A 160 38.99 2.35 -19.41
N TRP A 161 38.61 1.10 -19.06
CA TRP A 161 37.20 0.69 -19.10
C TRP A 161 36.35 1.38 -18.02
N TRP A 162 36.90 1.57 -16.82
CA TRP A 162 36.23 2.21 -15.69
C TRP A 162 36.08 3.72 -15.90
N GLN A 163 37.01 4.36 -16.61
CA GLN A 163 36.91 5.77 -17.01
C GLN A 163 35.81 5.98 -18.05
N GLY A 164 35.72 5.09 -19.06
CA GLY A 164 34.63 5.11 -20.03
C GLY A 164 33.26 4.87 -19.38
N TRP A 165 33.20 3.97 -18.40
CA TRP A 165 31.98 3.73 -17.62
C TRP A 165 31.58 4.94 -16.75
N LEU A 166 32.55 5.58 -16.09
CA LEU A 166 32.31 6.80 -15.29
C LEU A 166 31.84 7.98 -16.16
N GLU A 167 32.42 8.14 -17.35
CA GLU A 167 31.99 9.19 -18.28
C GLU A 167 30.57 8.91 -18.80
N LEU A 168 30.26 7.64 -19.11
CA LEU A 168 28.90 7.24 -19.44
C LEU A 168 27.95 7.49 -18.26
N ALA A 169 28.37 7.22 -17.03
CA ALA A 169 27.59 7.46 -15.82
C ALA A 169 27.35 8.94 -15.52
N ARG A 170 28.30 9.82 -15.88
CA ARG A 170 28.13 11.27 -15.79
C ARG A 170 27.13 11.80 -16.82
N ARG A 171 27.09 11.19 -18.01
CA ARG A 171 26.18 11.57 -19.10
C ARG A 171 24.77 11.00 -18.92
N ASP A 172 24.68 9.70 -18.64
CA ASP A 172 23.46 8.94 -18.44
C ASP A 172 23.55 8.26 -17.08
N GLY A 173 22.66 8.54 -16.13
CA GLY A 173 22.65 7.88 -14.81
C GLY A 173 22.31 6.38 -14.84
N ARG A 174 22.08 5.82 -16.04
CA ARG A 174 21.63 4.44 -16.27
C ARG A 174 22.64 3.38 -15.85
N PRO A 175 23.93 3.40 -16.23
CA PRO A 175 24.94 2.48 -15.70
C PRO A 175 24.94 2.36 -14.18
N VAL A 176 24.77 3.47 -13.47
CA VAL A 176 24.72 3.48 -12.00
C VAL A 176 23.39 2.89 -11.50
N MET A 177 22.26 3.24 -12.12
CA MET A 177 20.98 2.60 -11.86
C MET A 177 21.08 1.08 -12.04
N LEU A 178 21.64 0.59 -13.15
CA LEU A 178 21.83 -0.84 -13.43
C LEU A 178 22.67 -1.51 -12.34
N LEU A 179 23.76 -0.87 -11.92
CA LEU A 179 24.62 -1.36 -10.85
C LEU A 179 23.86 -1.43 -9.51
N VAL A 180 23.13 -0.38 -9.15
CA VAL A 180 22.32 -0.36 -7.91
C VAL A 180 21.18 -1.38 -7.98
N VAL A 181 20.56 -1.56 -9.15
CA VAL A 181 19.55 -2.60 -9.34
C VAL A 181 20.15 -3.99 -9.15
N ALA A 182 21.31 -4.27 -9.74
CA ALA A 182 21.97 -5.58 -9.63
C ALA A 182 22.50 -5.86 -8.20
N CYS A 183 23.11 -4.87 -7.56
CA CYS A 183 23.82 -5.05 -6.28
C CYS A 183 22.95 -4.80 -5.05
N VAL A 184 21.88 -4.01 -5.17
CA VAL A 184 21.04 -3.60 -4.03
C VAL A 184 19.59 -4.04 -4.23
N LEU A 185 18.92 -3.59 -5.29
CA LEU A 185 17.48 -3.86 -5.46
C LEU A 185 17.16 -5.34 -5.66
N TYR A 186 17.85 -5.99 -6.60
CA TYR A 186 17.63 -7.39 -6.95
C TYR A 186 17.79 -8.36 -5.76
N PRO A 187 18.89 -8.33 -4.99
CA PRO A 187 19.03 -9.20 -3.82
C PRO A 187 17.99 -8.90 -2.72
N LEU A 188 17.56 -7.64 -2.59
CA LEU A 188 16.47 -7.27 -1.67
C LEU A 188 15.11 -7.80 -2.14
N CYS A 189 14.82 -7.77 -3.44
CA CYS A 189 13.59 -8.29 -4.02
C CYS A 189 13.48 -9.83 -3.93
N LEU A 190 14.61 -10.54 -3.86
CA LEU A 190 14.64 -11.99 -3.66
C LEU A 190 14.33 -12.43 -2.22
N GLN A 191 14.26 -11.49 -1.26
CA GLN A 191 13.96 -11.84 0.13
C GLN A 191 12.57 -12.47 0.25
N ARG A 192 12.49 -13.53 1.05
CA ARG A 192 11.25 -14.30 1.25
C ARG A 192 10.27 -13.60 2.20
N TYR A 193 10.79 -12.87 3.18
CA TYR A 193 9.98 -12.29 4.26
C TYR A 193 10.12 -10.77 4.30
N ILE A 194 8.99 -10.07 4.33
CA ILE A 194 8.95 -8.60 4.37
C ILE A 194 9.27 -8.03 5.77
N ARG A 195 9.28 -8.87 6.83
CA ARG A 195 9.40 -8.45 8.24
C ARG A 195 10.70 -7.71 8.57
N GLN A 196 11.74 -7.83 7.74
CA GLN A 196 12.99 -7.09 7.91
C GLN A 196 12.91 -5.64 7.40
N PHE A 197 11.92 -5.31 6.57
CA PHE A 197 11.74 -3.96 6.02
C PHE A 197 11.15 -2.96 7.02
N GLU A 198 10.55 -3.39 8.13
CA GLU A 198 10.10 -2.44 9.19
C GLU A 198 11.27 -1.58 9.70
N ARG A 199 12.47 -2.17 9.84
CA ARG A 199 13.68 -1.41 10.23
C ARG A 199 14.13 -0.47 9.12
N ALA A 200 14.11 -0.93 7.87
CA ALA A 200 14.43 -0.09 6.70
C ALA A 200 13.44 1.08 6.53
N ALA A 201 12.17 0.88 6.87
CA ALA A 201 11.12 1.90 6.85
C ALA A 201 11.47 3.09 7.75
N THR A 202 11.96 2.81 8.97
CA THR A 202 12.35 3.87 9.91
C THR A 202 13.51 4.72 9.39
N VAL A 203 14.48 4.11 8.70
CA VAL A 203 15.59 4.84 8.06
C VAL A 203 15.07 5.72 6.92
N GLY A 204 14.11 5.22 6.14
CA GLY A 204 13.47 5.99 5.06
C GLY A 204 12.80 7.26 5.54
N VAL A 205 12.11 7.22 6.68
CA VAL A 205 11.50 8.42 7.29
C VAL A 205 12.55 9.48 7.61
N VAL A 206 13.73 9.10 8.12
CA VAL A 206 14.82 10.05 8.38
C VAL A 206 15.32 10.71 7.09
N VAL A 207 15.45 9.94 6.01
CA VAL A 207 15.84 10.48 4.70
C VAL A 207 14.82 11.49 4.20
N VAL A 208 13.52 11.20 4.31
CA VAL A 208 12.45 12.11 3.90
C VAL A 208 12.42 13.38 4.75
N ILE A 209 12.57 13.27 6.07
CA ILE A 209 12.66 14.44 6.96
C ILE A 209 13.90 15.29 6.62
N THR A 210 15.02 14.66 6.28
CA THR A 210 16.24 15.35 5.85
C THR A 210 16.00 16.10 4.53
N LEU A 211 15.34 15.47 3.56
CA LEU A 211 14.94 16.13 2.32
C LEU A 211 14.02 17.33 2.57
N MET A 212 12.98 17.15 3.40
CA MET A 212 12.04 18.22 3.77
C MET A 212 12.76 19.41 4.41
N THR A 213 13.57 19.15 5.43
CA THR A 213 14.30 20.21 6.15
C THR A 213 15.27 20.94 5.23
N LEU A 214 15.94 20.23 4.32
CA LEU A 214 16.83 20.82 3.34
C LEU A 214 16.09 21.74 2.37
N VAL A 215 14.97 21.27 1.79
CA VAL A 215 14.16 22.06 0.84
C VAL A 215 13.62 23.31 1.53
N ILE A 216 13.11 23.19 2.76
CA ILE A 216 12.64 24.33 3.56
C ILE A 216 13.77 25.32 3.82
N ALA A 217 14.91 24.85 4.33
CA ALA A 217 16.04 25.72 4.65
C ALA A 217 16.54 26.47 3.42
N LYS A 218 16.66 25.79 2.26
CA LYS A 218 17.07 26.41 1.01
C LYS A 218 16.07 27.45 0.51
N ALA A 219 14.78 27.13 0.51
CA ALA A 219 13.73 28.07 0.11
C ALA A 219 13.70 29.33 0.98
N VAL A 220 13.83 29.16 2.31
CA VAL A 220 13.85 30.28 3.27
C VAL A 220 15.11 31.13 3.11
N LEU A 221 16.29 30.51 3.01
CA LEU A 221 17.56 31.22 2.84
C LEU A 221 17.65 31.97 1.49
N ALA A 222 17.03 31.41 0.44
CA ALA A 222 16.95 32.05 -0.87
C ALA A 222 15.85 33.14 -0.96
N GLY A 223 15.02 33.30 0.08
CA GLY A 223 13.96 34.30 0.11
C GLY A 223 12.80 34.03 -0.87
N PHE A 224 12.49 32.77 -1.15
CA PHE A 224 11.40 32.36 -2.06
C PHE A 224 11.50 32.96 -3.47
N PRO A 225 12.55 32.64 -4.24
CA PRO A 225 12.88 33.32 -5.49
C PRO A 225 11.74 33.32 -6.52
N ALA A 226 11.03 32.20 -6.68
CA ALA A 226 9.94 32.09 -7.67
C ALA A 226 8.68 32.87 -7.26
N VAL A 227 8.48 33.10 -5.96
CA VAL A 227 7.38 33.92 -5.45
C VAL A 227 7.74 35.40 -5.59
N ALA A 228 9.00 35.75 -5.31
CA ALA A 228 9.53 37.10 -5.46
C ALA A 228 9.56 37.55 -6.93
N SER A 229 9.86 36.64 -7.87
CA SER A 229 9.84 36.93 -9.31
C SER A 229 8.42 36.97 -9.92
N GLY A 230 7.42 36.47 -9.20
CA GLY A 230 6.03 36.38 -9.68
C GLY A 230 5.75 35.21 -10.63
N GLU A 231 6.73 34.32 -10.84
CA GLU A 231 6.55 33.07 -11.61
C GLU A 231 5.58 32.11 -10.94
N LEU A 232 5.61 32.06 -9.60
CA LEU A 232 4.75 31.20 -8.80
C LEU A 232 3.65 32.01 -8.10
N PRO A 233 2.41 32.01 -8.63
CA PRO A 233 1.31 32.73 -8.00
C PRO A 233 0.91 32.06 -6.68
N VAL A 234 0.74 32.87 -5.63
CA VAL A 234 0.33 32.40 -4.30
C VAL A 234 -1.17 32.08 -4.27
N TRP A 235 -2.01 33.02 -4.73
CA TRP A 235 -3.48 32.94 -4.60
C TRP A 235 -4.20 32.63 -5.92
N GLY A 236 -3.59 32.95 -7.07
CA GLY A 236 -4.19 32.78 -8.38
C GLY A 236 -3.76 31.49 -9.07
N LEU A 237 -4.53 31.07 -10.08
CA LEU A 237 -4.05 30.07 -11.04
C LEU A 237 -2.97 30.70 -11.92
N LYS A 238 -1.90 29.94 -12.16
CA LYS A 238 -0.90 30.28 -13.17
C LYS A 238 -1.56 30.34 -14.56
N LYS A 239 -1.07 31.22 -15.43
CA LYS A 239 -1.51 31.24 -16.84
C LYS A 239 -1.21 29.88 -17.47
N GLY A 240 -2.21 29.23 -18.08
CA GLY A 240 -2.10 27.87 -18.61
C GLY A 240 -2.31 26.74 -17.58
N ALA A 241 -2.54 27.04 -16.29
CA ALA A 241 -2.73 26.01 -15.27
C ALA A 241 -3.94 25.09 -15.52
N HIS A 242 -4.96 25.56 -16.25
CA HIS A 242 -6.13 24.75 -16.59
C HIS A 242 -5.80 23.58 -17.53
N GLU A 243 -4.78 23.72 -18.38
CA GLU A 243 -4.31 22.65 -19.26
C GLU A 243 -3.48 21.62 -18.49
N MET A 244 -2.74 22.05 -17.47
CA MET A 244 -1.85 21.18 -16.68
C MET A 244 -2.50 20.64 -15.40
N LEU A 245 -3.68 21.12 -15.03
CA LEU A 245 -4.42 20.66 -13.85
C LEU A 245 -4.71 19.16 -13.87
N PRO A 246 -5.12 18.54 -15.00
CA PRO A 246 -5.33 17.10 -15.05
C PRO A 246 -4.06 16.28 -14.79
N GLU A 247 -2.91 16.72 -15.33
CA GLU A 247 -1.61 16.06 -15.10
C GLU A 247 -1.18 16.21 -13.64
N ALA A 248 -1.30 17.41 -13.07
CA ALA A 248 -1.01 17.65 -11.66
C ALA A 248 -1.93 16.85 -10.72
N PHE A 249 -3.23 16.75 -11.05
CA PHE A 249 -4.18 15.89 -10.33
C PHE A 249 -3.78 14.42 -10.42
N ALA A 250 -3.31 13.94 -11.58
CA ALA A 250 -2.85 12.57 -11.74
C ALA A 250 -1.58 12.29 -10.93
N VAL A 251 -0.61 13.22 -10.92
CA VAL A 251 0.61 13.13 -10.10
C VAL A 251 0.27 13.12 -8.61
N LEU A 252 -0.61 14.02 -8.15
CA LEU A 252 -1.06 14.04 -6.76
C LEU A 252 -1.89 12.79 -6.41
N GLY A 253 -2.79 12.36 -7.29
CA GLY A 253 -3.56 11.13 -7.14
C GLY A 253 -2.65 9.91 -6.96
N PHE A 254 -1.58 9.86 -7.76
CA PHE A 254 -0.52 8.88 -7.61
C PHE A 254 0.27 9.06 -6.30
N ALA A 255 0.55 10.29 -5.88
CA ALA A 255 1.27 10.51 -4.63
C ALA A 255 0.50 10.05 -3.38
N PHE A 256 -0.83 10.13 -3.41
CA PHE A 256 -1.68 9.80 -2.25
C PHE A 256 -2.30 8.39 -2.31
N TYR A 257 -2.01 7.55 -3.32
CA TYR A 257 -2.59 6.21 -3.34
C TYR A 257 -2.03 5.34 -2.21
N MET A 258 -2.87 4.48 -1.65
CA MET A 258 -2.44 3.48 -0.65
C MET A 258 -3.30 2.21 -0.63
N GLN A 259 -4.39 2.19 -1.41
CA GLN A 259 -5.41 1.13 -1.43
C GLN A 259 -4.82 -0.27 -1.66
N PRO A 260 -3.87 -0.48 -2.59
CA PRO A 260 -3.23 -1.79 -2.78
C PRO A 260 -2.45 -2.27 -1.56
N MET A 261 -1.83 -1.34 -0.80
CA MET A 261 -1.02 -1.66 0.38
C MET A 261 -1.87 -1.81 1.64
N LEU A 262 -3.02 -1.14 1.68
CA LEU A 262 -3.97 -1.22 2.78
C LEU A 262 -4.56 -2.63 2.92
N MET A 263 -4.90 -3.31 1.81
CA MET A 263 -5.59 -4.59 1.88
C MET A 263 -4.78 -5.71 2.56
N PRO A 264 -3.50 -5.96 2.19
CA PRO A 264 -2.66 -6.89 2.93
C PRO A 264 -2.47 -6.51 4.40
N LEU A 265 -2.32 -5.21 4.69
CA LEU A 265 -2.19 -4.71 6.06
C LEU A 265 -3.44 -5.04 6.90
N LEU A 266 -4.64 -4.96 6.33
CA LEU A 266 -5.88 -5.31 7.05
C LEU A 266 -5.91 -6.76 7.52
N ALA A 267 -5.27 -7.69 6.81
CA ALA A 267 -5.19 -9.09 7.23
C ALA A 267 -4.35 -9.29 8.51
N GLU A 268 -3.46 -8.35 8.81
CA GLU A 268 -2.60 -8.38 10.01
C GLU A 268 -3.23 -7.63 11.20
N MET A 269 -4.30 -6.85 10.95
CA MET A 269 -4.95 -6.05 11.96
C MET A 269 -5.89 -6.89 12.84
N PRO A 270 -6.08 -6.53 14.12
CA PRO A 270 -7.03 -7.21 14.99
C PRO A 270 -8.43 -7.24 14.37
N GLY A 271 -9.14 -8.37 14.45
CA GLY A 271 -10.49 -8.47 13.93
C GLY A 271 -11.52 -7.62 14.69
N GLY A 272 -12.66 -7.37 14.04
CA GLY A 272 -13.83 -6.74 14.64
C GLY A 272 -13.83 -5.19 14.65
N PRO A 273 -14.79 -4.56 15.36
CA PRO A 273 -15.02 -3.12 15.27
C PRO A 273 -13.82 -2.26 15.73
N ALA A 274 -13.07 -2.74 16.72
CA ALA A 274 -11.88 -2.05 17.21
C ALA A 274 -10.77 -2.05 16.15
N GLY A 275 -10.60 -3.15 15.42
CA GLY A 275 -9.66 -3.25 14.30
C GLY A 275 -9.96 -2.27 13.19
N VAL A 276 -11.23 -2.24 12.76
CA VAL A 276 -11.72 -1.28 11.76
C VAL A 276 -11.42 0.15 12.17
N ALA A 277 -11.75 0.52 13.41
CA ALA A 277 -11.49 1.85 13.92
C ALA A 277 -9.98 2.19 13.96
N VAL A 278 -9.11 1.23 14.30
CA VAL A 278 -7.67 1.43 14.26
C VAL A 278 -7.16 1.59 12.83
N SER A 279 -7.62 0.78 11.89
CA SER A 279 -7.24 0.88 10.47
C SER A 279 -7.69 2.21 9.85
N GLU A 280 -8.94 2.63 10.08
CA GLU A 280 -9.43 3.94 9.64
C GLU A 280 -8.61 5.07 10.28
N LYS A 281 -8.32 4.98 11.58
CA LYS A 281 -7.47 5.96 12.27
C LYS A 281 -6.05 6.01 11.69
N ALA A 282 -5.47 4.87 11.32
CA ALA A 282 -4.16 4.81 10.68
C ALA A 282 -4.19 5.52 9.32
N VAL A 283 -5.18 5.22 8.48
CA VAL A 283 -5.40 5.87 7.18
C VAL A 283 -5.53 7.39 7.34
N HIS A 284 -6.40 7.86 8.25
CA HIS A 284 -6.60 9.29 8.51
C HIS A 284 -5.30 9.98 8.96
N THR A 285 -4.56 9.33 9.87
CA THR A 285 -3.30 9.87 10.42
C THR A 285 -2.24 9.99 9.33
N VAL A 286 -2.15 8.99 8.44
CA VAL A 286 -1.14 8.96 7.38
C VAL A 286 -1.51 9.94 6.26
N LEU A 287 -2.74 9.96 5.77
CA LEU A 287 -3.12 10.83 4.64
C LEU A 287 -3.17 12.30 5.05
N TYR A 288 -3.94 12.66 6.10
CA TYR A 288 -4.09 14.06 6.48
C TYR A 288 -2.93 14.59 7.33
N GLY A 289 -2.28 13.73 8.10
CA GLY A 289 -1.13 14.11 8.93
C GLY A 289 0.16 14.04 8.12
N VAL A 290 0.65 12.82 7.88
CA VAL A 290 2.00 12.59 7.37
C VAL A 290 2.15 13.01 5.91
N ALA A 291 1.26 12.53 5.03
CA ALA A 291 1.35 12.75 3.59
C ALA A 291 1.09 14.22 3.24
N CYS A 292 0.01 14.83 3.72
CA CYS A 292 -0.24 16.26 3.52
C CYS A 292 0.90 17.14 4.06
N ALA A 293 1.51 16.80 5.21
CA ALA A 293 2.64 17.56 5.73
C ALA A 293 3.88 17.42 4.84
N ALA A 294 4.27 16.18 4.49
CA ALA A 294 5.45 15.93 3.66
C ALA A 294 5.29 16.50 2.23
N TYR A 295 4.17 16.20 1.57
CA TYR A 295 3.89 16.67 0.22
C TYR A 295 3.57 18.16 0.17
N GLY A 296 2.85 18.70 1.14
CA GLY A 296 2.61 20.13 1.23
C GLY A 296 3.90 20.92 1.43
N THR A 297 4.78 20.47 2.34
CA THR A 297 6.06 21.16 2.56
C THR A 297 6.98 21.04 1.35
N VAL A 298 7.30 19.82 0.89
CA VAL A 298 8.19 19.64 -0.26
C VAL A 298 7.60 20.30 -1.51
N GLY A 299 6.29 20.17 -1.72
CA GLY A 299 5.56 20.79 -2.82
C GLY A 299 5.66 22.31 -2.84
N ILE A 300 5.27 22.97 -1.74
CA ILE A 300 5.24 24.44 -1.65
C ILE A 300 6.66 25.01 -1.67
N PHE A 301 7.55 24.52 -0.79
CA PHE A 301 8.91 25.06 -0.67
C PHE A 301 9.76 24.71 -1.89
N GLY A 302 9.62 23.50 -2.44
CA GLY A 302 10.30 23.09 -3.67
C GLY A 302 9.88 23.92 -4.88
N ALA A 303 8.56 24.11 -5.08
CA ALA A 303 8.07 24.98 -6.15
C ALA A 303 8.50 26.44 -5.96
N SER A 304 8.53 26.94 -4.71
CA SER A 304 8.97 28.31 -4.43
C SER A 304 10.46 28.57 -4.69
N LEU A 305 11.27 27.50 -4.67
CA LEU A 305 12.70 27.56 -4.90
C LEU A 305 13.05 27.59 -6.38
N PHE A 306 12.32 26.83 -7.21
CA PHE A 306 12.68 26.63 -8.63
C PHE A 306 11.68 27.21 -9.64
N GLY A 307 10.43 27.50 -9.24
CA GLY A 307 9.43 28.11 -10.13
C GLY A 307 9.24 27.32 -11.42
N ASP A 308 9.37 27.99 -12.56
CA ASP A 308 9.23 27.38 -13.88
C ASP A 308 10.30 26.32 -14.19
N ALA A 309 11.48 26.45 -13.56
CA ALA A 309 12.59 25.52 -13.71
C ALA A 309 12.44 24.25 -12.85
N THR A 310 11.34 24.10 -12.10
CA THR A 310 11.12 22.88 -11.29
C THR A 310 11.02 21.67 -12.22
N GLU A 311 11.95 20.72 -12.06
CA GLU A 311 11.95 19.48 -12.82
C GLU A 311 10.92 18.50 -12.23
N SER A 312 10.50 17.54 -13.05
CA SER A 312 9.57 16.48 -12.61
C SER A 312 10.12 15.59 -11.49
N ASN A 313 11.44 15.62 -11.30
CA ASN A 313 12.11 15.09 -10.13
C ASN A 313 12.95 16.21 -9.51
N ILE A 314 12.53 16.71 -8.33
CA ILE A 314 13.21 17.82 -7.64
C ILE A 314 14.70 17.55 -7.37
N MET A 315 15.14 16.29 -7.35
CA MET A 315 16.56 15.96 -7.15
C MET A 315 17.44 16.39 -8.32
N VAL A 316 16.85 16.57 -9.51
CA VAL A 316 17.54 17.06 -10.71
C VAL A 316 17.90 18.53 -10.59
N ASN A 317 17.14 19.32 -9.80
CA ASN A 317 17.36 20.74 -9.58
C ASN A 317 18.56 21.10 -8.67
N GLU A 318 19.51 20.18 -8.49
CA GLU A 318 20.77 20.39 -7.76
C GLU A 318 20.62 21.08 -6.39
N LEU A 319 20.04 20.37 -5.41
CA LEU A 319 19.73 20.90 -4.09
C LEU A 319 20.95 21.37 -3.27
N LEU A 320 22.16 20.85 -3.56
CA LEU A 320 23.40 21.10 -2.82
C LEU A 320 24.55 21.52 -3.76
N PRO A 321 24.49 22.73 -4.36
CA PRO A 321 25.58 23.21 -5.21
C PRO A 321 26.85 23.44 -4.39
N GLY A 322 28.01 23.04 -4.92
CA GLY A 322 29.32 23.29 -4.31
C GLY A 322 29.73 22.35 -3.17
N HIS A 323 28.90 21.36 -2.83
CA HIS A 323 29.10 20.48 -1.67
C HIS A 323 29.11 18.98 -2.06
N PRO A 324 30.17 18.49 -2.73
CA PRO A 324 30.18 17.17 -3.37
C PRO A 324 29.97 16.01 -2.38
N TRP A 325 30.60 16.05 -1.21
CA TRP A 325 30.45 15.01 -0.20
C TRP A 325 29.02 14.88 0.35
N TYR A 326 28.39 16.02 0.66
CA TYR A 326 27.01 16.03 1.14
C TYR A 326 26.02 15.59 0.06
N THR A 327 26.29 15.94 -1.20
CA THR A 327 25.52 15.46 -2.36
C THR A 327 25.62 13.94 -2.50
N LEU A 328 26.83 13.36 -2.43
CA LEU A 328 27.00 11.89 -2.46
C LEU A 328 26.22 11.20 -1.34
N LEU A 329 26.35 11.70 -0.11
CA LEU A 329 25.71 11.09 1.05
C LEU A 329 24.19 11.14 0.95
N LEU A 330 23.61 12.32 0.68
CA LEU A 330 22.17 12.50 0.61
C LEU A 330 21.56 11.72 -0.57
N TYR A 331 22.15 11.84 -1.76
CA TYR A 331 21.61 11.20 -2.96
C TYR A 331 21.79 9.68 -2.87
N GLY A 332 22.92 9.20 -2.34
CA GLY A 332 23.12 7.77 -2.08
C GLY A 332 22.12 7.21 -1.06
N ALA A 333 21.86 7.94 0.04
CA ALA A 333 20.83 7.56 1.02
C ALA A 333 19.43 7.54 0.39
N LEU A 334 19.13 8.52 -0.47
CA LEU A 334 17.86 8.56 -1.20
C LEU A 334 17.72 7.42 -2.20
N MET A 335 18.78 7.05 -2.92
CA MET A 335 18.76 5.87 -3.80
C MET A 335 18.46 4.59 -3.01
N GLY A 336 19.07 4.43 -1.82
CA GLY A 336 18.75 3.33 -0.91
C GLY A 336 17.29 3.34 -0.47
N TYR A 337 16.77 4.52 -0.09
CA TYR A 337 15.37 4.71 0.25
C TYR A 337 14.41 4.34 -0.89
N LEU A 338 14.69 4.80 -2.11
CA LEU A 338 13.92 4.45 -3.31
C LEU A 338 13.94 2.93 -3.53
N CYS A 339 15.09 2.27 -3.41
CA CYS A 339 15.17 0.82 -3.48
C CYS A 339 14.28 0.14 -2.44
N CYS A 340 14.25 0.60 -1.19
CA CYS A 340 13.38 0.04 -0.16
C CYS A 340 11.89 0.15 -0.53
N GLY A 341 11.45 1.32 -1.03
CA GLY A 341 10.08 1.50 -1.51
C GLY A 341 9.75 0.56 -2.66
N MET A 342 10.66 0.47 -3.63
CA MET A 342 10.55 -0.39 -4.80
C MET A 342 10.41 -1.88 -4.45
N VAL A 343 11.10 -2.38 -3.42
CA VAL A 343 10.94 -3.77 -2.98
C VAL A 343 9.50 -4.07 -2.53
N THR A 344 8.86 -3.13 -1.83
CA THR A 344 7.47 -3.32 -1.39
C THR A 344 6.50 -3.37 -2.58
N THR A 345 6.71 -2.51 -3.58
CA THR A 345 5.95 -2.52 -4.84
C THR A 345 6.16 -3.83 -5.60
N GLN A 346 7.40 -4.31 -5.68
CA GLN A 346 7.76 -5.56 -6.34
C GLN A 346 7.07 -6.77 -5.68
N PHE A 347 7.06 -6.80 -4.34
CA PHE A 347 6.41 -7.87 -3.60
C PHE A 347 4.89 -7.89 -3.87
N ALA A 348 4.24 -6.72 -3.82
CA ALA A 348 2.83 -6.58 -4.13
C ALA A 348 2.52 -6.97 -5.59
N LEU A 349 3.36 -6.54 -6.54
CA LEU A 349 3.19 -6.82 -7.97
C LEU A 349 3.27 -8.32 -8.24
N ARG A 350 4.26 -9.00 -7.65
CA ARG A 350 4.37 -10.46 -7.76
C ARG A 350 3.14 -11.15 -7.18
N ALA A 351 2.67 -10.72 -6.00
CA ALA A 351 1.47 -11.28 -5.41
C ALA A 351 0.25 -11.13 -6.35
N SER A 352 0.04 -9.96 -6.94
CA SER A 352 -1.05 -9.74 -7.91
C SER A 352 -0.89 -10.60 -9.17
N ILE A 353 0.33 -10.80 -9.67
CA ILE A 353 0.59 -11.68 -10.82
C ILE A 353 0.34 -13.15 -10.48
N GLU A 354 0.77 -13.62 -9.30
CA GLU A 354 0.55 -15.00 -8.88
C GLU A 354 -0.96 -15.31 -8.76
N VAL A 355 -1.75 -14.39 -8.19
CA VAL A 355 -3.21 -14.57 -8.09
C VAL A 355 -3.87 -14.53 -9.47
N LEU A 356 -3.33 -13.78 -10.43
CA LEU A 356 -3.83 -13.77 -11.82
C LEU A 356 -3.51 -15.09 -12.56
N LEU A 357 -2.30 -15.62 -12.40
CA LEU A 357 -1.83 -16.80 -13.12
C LEU A 357 -2.38 -18.11 -12.54
N PHE A 358 -2.43 -18.22 -11.22
CA PHE A 358 -2.73 -19.48 -10.52
C PHE A 358 -4.09 -19.47 -9.81
N GLY A 359 -4.75 -18.32 -9.71
CA GLY A 359 -6.01 -18.20 -8.97
C GLY A 359 -5.85 -18.52 -7.49
N ASP A 360 -6.89 -19.13 -6.91
CA ASP A 360 -6.92 -19.53 -5.50
C ASP A 360 -6.15 -20.86 -5.24
N ASP A 361 -5.90 -21.64 -6.30
CA ASP A 361 -5.16 -22.92 -6.28
C ASP A 361 -3.64 -22.69 -6.45
N LYS A 362 -3.08 -21.82 -5.61
CA LYS A 362 -1.68 -21.41 -5.73
C LYS A 362 -0.74 -22.61 -5.54
N PRO A 363 0.16 -22.89 -6.50
CA PRO A 363 1.15 -23.96 -6.34
C PRO A 363 2.11 -23.64 -5.19
N PRO A 364 2.64 -24.69 -4.51
CA PRO A 364 3.54 -24.51 -3.38
C PRO A 364 4.76 -23.68 -3.77
N PHE A 365 5.40 -23.10 -2.76
CA PHE A 365 6.53 -22.22 -2.94
C PHE A 365 7.72 -22.95 -3.57
N THR A 366 8.30 -22.37 -4.63
CA THR A 366 9.54 -22.86 -5.24
C THR A 366 10.49 -21.68 -5.50
N TRP A 367 11.76 -21.83 -5.14
CA TRP A 367 12.78 -20.80 -5.34
C TRP A 367 12.99 -20.43 -6.82
N THR A 368 12.93 -21.41 -7.72
CA THR A 368 13.06 -21.17 -9.17
C THR A 368 11.95 -20.25 -9.69
N ARG A 369 10.71 -20.44 -9.22
CA ARG A 369 9.57 -19.59 -9.58
C ARG A 369 9.76 -18.17 -9.04
N GLN A 370 10.10 -18.02 -7.76
CA GLN A 370 10.32 -16.70 -7.18
C GLN A 370 11.44 -15.95 -7.91
N VAL A 371 12.56 -16.61 -8.19
CA VAL A 371 13.69 -16.00 -8.91
C VAL A 371 13.26 -15.63 -10.32
N ALA A 372 12.60 -16.53 -11.05
CA ALA A 372 12.13 -16.27 -12.41
C ALA A 372 11.14 -15.11 -12.47
N GLU A 373 10.10 -15.10 -11.65
CA GLU A 373 9.09 -14.02 -11.60
C GLU A 373 9.74 -12.68 -11.25
N THR A 374 10.57 -12.65 -10.21
CA THR A 374 11.24 -11.42 -9.77
C THR A 374 12.16 -10.87 -10.84
N THR A 375 12.93 -11.76 -11.49
CA THR A 375 13.86 -11.40 -12.57
C THR A 375 13.10 -10.90 -13.80
N CYS A 376 12.04 -11.60 -14.22
CA CYS A 376 11.23 -11.20 -15.38
C CYS A 376 10.60 -9.82 -15.17
N ILE A 377 10.01 -9.57 -14.00
CA ILE A 377 9.39 -8.28 -13.68
C ILE A 377 10.44 -7.16 -13.65
N LEU A 378 11.59 -7.39 -13.01
CA LEU A 378 12.65 -6.38 -12.93
C LEU A 378 13.29 -6.11 -14.30
N ILE A 379 13.57 -7.12 -15.10
CA ILE A 379 14.11 -6.93 -16.46
C ILE A 379 13.11 -6.18 -17.35
N ALA A 380 11.83 -6.52 -17.29
CA ALA A 380 10.80 -5.85 -18.09
C ALA A 380 10.65 -4.37 -17.69
N SER A 381 10.57 -4.08 -16.38
CA SER A 381 10.47 -2.70 -15.89
C SER A 381 11.75 -1.89 -16.18
N LEU A 382 12.92 -2.51 -16.05
CA LEU A 382 14.21 -1.91 -16.39
C LEU A 382 14.35 -1.60 -17.89
N ALA A 383 13.81 -2.47 -18.75
CA ALA A 383 13.79 -2.22 -20.19
C ALA A 383 12.95 -0.97 -20.52
N ILE A 384 11.80 -0.78 -19.88
CA ILE A 384 10.98 0.43 -20.04
C ILE A 384 11.71 1.66 -19.51
N ALA A 385 12.26 1.60 -18.29
CA ALA A 385 13.00 2.71 -17.68
C ALA A 385 14.23 3.12 -18.52
N CYS A 386 14.92 2.15 -19.14
CA CYS A 386 16.04 2.41 -20.04
C CYS A 386 15.62 2.98 -21.40
N SER A 387 14.41 2.66 -21.89
CA SER A 387 13.91 3.07 -23.21
C SER A 387 13.33 4.49 -23.22
N PHE A 388 12.79 4.95 -22.09
CA PHE A 388 12.19 6.28 -21.94
C PHE A 388 12.96 7.14 -20.93
N PRO A 389 14.21 7.54 -21.24
CA PRO A 389 15.01 8.36 -20.33
C PRO A 389 14.33 9.71 -20.13
N THR A 390 14.37 10.25 -18.91
CA THR A 390 13.83 11.58 -18.54
C THR A 390 12.30 11.77 -18.66
N ALA A 391 11.55 10.75 -19.08
CA ALA A 391 10.09 10.81 -19.18
C ALA A 391 9.35 10.18 -17.98
N ALA A 392 10.01 10.12 -16.81
CA ALA A 392 9.44 9.54 -15.59
C ALA A 392 8.08 10.16 -15.23
N GLU A 393 7.97 11.49 -15.38
CA GLU A 393 6.73 12.25 -15.21
C GLU A 393 5.58 11.66 -16.02
N LYS A 394 5.80 11.41 -17.32
CA LYS A 394 4.77 10.94 -18.23
C LYS A 394 4.34 9.50 -17.88
N ILE A 395 5.27 8.66 -17.41
CA ILE A 395 4.94 7.33 -16.89
C ILE A 395 4.01 7.45 -15.67
N PHE A 396 4.32 8.34 -14.72
CA PHE A 396 3.49 8.56 -13.54
C PHE A 396 2.16 9.21 -13.88
N ALA A 397 2.12 10.17 -14.79
CA ALA A 397 0.90 10.84 -15.24
C ALA A 397 -0.05 9.83 -15.92
N VAL A 398 0.46 8.99 -16.82
CA VAL A 398 -0.35 7.94 -17.49
C VAL A 398 -0.83 6.89 -16.48
N THR A 399 0.05 6.44 -15.59
CA THR A 399 -0.30 5.47 -14.53
C THR A 399 -1.34 6.06 -13.56
N GLY A 400 -1.22 7.35 -13.24
CA GLY A 400 -2.17 8.11 -12.42
C GLY A 400 -3.52 8.28 -13.11
N CYS A 401 -3.54 8.63 -14.40
CA CYS A 401 -4.78 8.79 -15.15
C CYS A 401 -5.53 7.47 -15.31
N THR A 402 -4.81 6.36 -15.51
CA THR A 402 -5.42 5.05 -15.81
C THR A 402 -5.62 4.20 -14.55
N ALA A 403 -4.53 3.70 -13.99
CA ALA A 403 -4.54 2.67 -12.96
C ALA A 403 -4.99 3.23 -11.60
N VAL A 404 -4.49 4.40 -11.19
CA VAL A 404 -4.95 5.06 -9.96
C VAL A 404 -6.43 5.39 -10.06
N CYS A 405 -6.92 5.87 -11.20
CA CYS A 405 -8.34 6.15 -11.37
C CYS A 405 -9.23 4.94 -11.10
N LEU A 406 -8.89 3.80 -11.70
CA LEU A 406 -9.63 2.56 -11.51
C LEU A 406 -9.51 2.04 -10.08
N VAL A 407 -8.28 1.91 -9.57
CA VAL A 407 -7.99 1.28 -8.27
C VAL A 407 -8.33 2.17 -7.08
N CYS A 408 -8.26 3.49 -7.21
CA CYS A 408 -8.42 4.40 -6.07
C CYS A 408 -9.78 5.06 -6.05
N TYR A 409 -10.45 5.23 -7.20
CA TYR A 409 -11.73 5.94 -7.29
C TYR A 409 -12.87 5.02 -7.75
N CYS A 410 -12.75 4.35 -8.90
CA CYS A 410 -13.87 3.59 -9.47
C CYS A 410 -14.20 2.31 -8.67
N ILE A 411 -13.22 1.45 -8.43
CA ILE A 411 -13.45 0.13 -7.83
C ILE A 411 -13.90 0.24 -6.35
N PRO A 412 -13.28 1.04 -5.48
CA PRO A 412 -13.74 1.21 -4.10
C PRO A 412 -15.18 1.69 -4.01
N VAL A 413 -15.53 2.69 -4.84
CA VAL A 413 -16.88 3.25 -4.86
C VAL A 413 -17.88 2.22 -5.38
N TYR A 414 -17.54 1.47 -6.42
CA TYR A 414 -18.37 0.38 -6.91
C TYR A 414 -18.64 -0.67 -5.82
N ILE A 415 -17.60 -1.15 -5.13
CA ILE A 415 -17.74 -2.12 -4.03
C ILE A 415 -18.65 -1.55 -2.92
N HIS A 416 -18.46 -0.28 -2.56
CA HIS A 416 -19.27 0.37 -1.53
C HIS A 416 -20.76 0.46 -1.92
N LEU A 417 -21.05 0.87 -3.16
CA LEU A 417 -22.42 0.98 -3.67
C LEU A 417 -23.11 -0.39 -3.72
N VAL A 418 -22.41 -1.44 -4.15
CA VAL A 418 -22.93 -2.82 -4.16
C VAL A 418 -23.16 -3.32 -2.74
N LEU A 419 -22.24 -3.05 -1.81
CA LEU A 419 -22.44 -3.42 -0.41
C LEU A 419 -23.70 -2.80 0.17
N ARG A 420 -23.91 -1.51 -0.08
CA ARG A 420 -25.10 -0.81 0.40
C ARG A 420 -26.38 -1.33 -0.26
N SER A 421 -26.38 -1.58 -1.57
CA SER A 421 -27.56 -2.08 -2.27
C SER A 421 -27.99 -3.46 -1.77
N ARG A 422 -27.02 -4.36 -1.54
CA ARG A 422 -27.29 -5.69 -0.97
C ARG A 422 -27.80 -5.63 0.47
N LEU A 423 -27.22 -4.77 1.31
CA LEU A 423 -27.72 -4.54 2.66
C LEU A 423 -29.14 -3.95 2.67
N ALA A 424 -29.42 -2.96 1.82
CA ALA A 424 -30.74 -2.37 1.68
C ALA A 424 -31.79 -3.39 1.20
N TRP A 425 -31.40 -4.31 0.33
CA TRP A 425 -32.27 -5.38 -0.14
C TRP A 425 -32.56 -6.44 0.93
N ALA A 426 -31.56 -6.84 1.72
CA ALA A 426 -31.75 -7.73 2.85
C ALA A 426 -32.73 -7.14 3.89
N VAL A 427 -32.62 -5.84 4.18
CA VAL A 427 -33.55 -5.13 5.09
C VAL A 427 -34.99 -5.12 4.54
N ARG A 428 -35.17 -5.12 3.21
CA ARG A 428 -36.49 -5.17 2.55
C ARG A 428 -37.06 -6.59 2.42
N GLY A 429 -36.44 -7.59 3.05
CA GLY A 429 -36.91 -8.98 3.05
C GLY A 429 -36.37 -9.83 1.90
N GLY A 430 -35.33 -9.39 1.20
CA GLY A 430 -34.56 -10.28 0.32
C GLY A 430 -33.78 -11.33 1.13
N PRO A 431 -33.38 -12.48 0.53
CA PRO A 431 -32.56 -13.47 1.21
C PRO A 431 -31.33 -12.84 1.86
N ALA A 432 -30.99 -13.37 3.03
CA ALA A 432 -29.91 -12.86 3.85
C ALA A 432 -28.60 -12.84 3.06
N VAL A 433 -27.88 -11.72 3.11
CA VAL A 433 -26.50 -11.68 2.62
C VAL A 433 -25.68 -12.54 3.57
N GLU A 434 -25.06 -13.59 3.06
CA GLU A 434 -24.06 -14.37 3.80
C GLU A 434 -22.85 -13.45 4.08
N LEU A 435 -22.89 -12.81 5.25
CA LEU A 435 -21.78 -12.03 5.81
C LEU A 435 -21.10 -12.92 6.86
N PRO A 436 -19.81 -13.25 6.72
CA PRO A 436 -19.13 -14.21 7.58
C PRO A 436 -18.97 -13.76 9.06
N TYR A 437 -19.44 -12.57 9.43
CA TYR A 437 -19.48 -12.16 10.84
C TYR A 437 -20.64 -12.79 11.64
N SER A 438 -21.39 -13.76 11.08
CA SER A 438 -22.45 -14.46 11.81
C SER A 438 -21.92 -15.43 12.87
N ASP A 439 -20.71 -15.99 12.71
CA ASP A 439 -20.34 -17.22 13.44
C ASP A 439 -19.16 -17.11 14.41
N SER A 440 -18.48 -15.96 14.48
CA SER A 440 -17.27 -15.78 15.31
C SER A 440 -17.44 -14.78 16.45
N ALA A 441 -18.56 -14.85 17.17
CA ALA A 441 -18.61 -14.37 18.54
C ALA A 441 -18.07 -15.47 19.45
N VAL A 442 -16.76 -15.43 19.72
CA VAL A 442 -16.11 -15.88 20.96
C VAL A 442 -16.97 -16.85 21.78
N GLN A 443 -16.84 -18.16 21.53
CA GLN A 443 -17.16 -19.15 22.55
C GLN A 443 -16.11 -19.03 23.67
N VAL A 444 -16.24 -18.00 24.52
CA VAL A 444 -15.83 -18.12 25.91
C VAL A 444 -16.95 -18.91 26.56
N GLY A 445 -16.82 -20.24 26.48
CA GLY A 445 -17.64 -21.13 27.26
C GLY A 445 -17.41 -20.85 28.74
N GLN A 446 -18.37 -20.23 29.40
CA GLN A 446 -18.61 -20.48 30.82
C GLN A 446 -18.98 -21.96 30.95
N LYS A 447 -17.97 -22.81 31.16
CA LYS A 447 -18.17 -24.07 31.86
C LYS A 447 -17.77 -23.82 33.32
N HIS A 448 -18.77 -23.51 34.13
CA HIS A 448 -18.68 -23.74 35.56
C HIS A 448 -18.71 -25.27 35.73
N THR A 449 -17.56 -25.88 35.97
CA THR A 449 -17.47 -27.26 36.47
C THR A 449 -16.50 -27.24 37.64
N THR A 450 -17.05 -27.57 38.80
CA THR A 450 -16.36 -27.88 40.06
C THR A 450 -15.26 -28.94 39.87
N PRO A 451 -14.23 -28.96 40.72
CA PRO A 451 -13.07 -29.81 40.50
C PRO A 451 -13.38 -31.24 40.94
N ASP A 452 -13.33 -32.19 40.01
CA ASP A 452 -13.10 -33.59 40.34
C ASP A 452 -11.73 -33.99 39.82
N SER A 453 -10.89 -34.34 40.79
CA SER A 453 -9.57 -34.91 40.64
C SER A 453 -9.67 -36.39 40.29
N SER A 454 -9.23 -36.77 39.10
CA SER A 454 -8.74 -38.13 38.85
C SER A 454 -7.76 -38.14 37.68
N THR A 455 -6.50 -38.35 38.05
CA THR A 455 -5.29 -38.64 37.29
C THR A 455 -5.44 -39.67 36.16
N ASN A 456 -4.63 -39.52 35.11
CA ASN A 456 -3.70 -40.57 34.67
C ASN A 456 -2.52 -39.97 33.89
N TYR A 457 -1.33 -40.09 34.48
CA TYR A 457 -0.04 -39.75 33.89
C TYR A 457 0.47 -40.91 33.03
N LEU A 458 1.11 -40.57 31.90
CA LEU A 458 2.01 -41.47 31.18
C LEU A 458 3.29 -41.68 32.02
N GLN A 459 3.65 -42.95 32.18
CA GLN A 459 4.80 -43.48 32.91
C GLN A 459 6.15 -43.07 32.32
N LEU A 460 7.10 -42.78 33.21
CA LEU A 460 8.55 -42.88 33.00
C LEU A 460 9.11 -43.85 34.07
N PRO A 461 10.23 -44.57 33.79
CA PRO A 461 10.59 -45.83 34.47
C PRO A 461 11.29 -45.64 35.82
N PRO A 462 11.46 -46.73 36.61
CA PRO A 462 11.58 -46.67 38.06
C PRO A 462 13.03 -46.66 38.54
N THR A 463 13.27 -46.01 39.68
CA THR A 463 14.40 -46.32 40.58
C THR A 463 14.01 -46.09 42.02
N GLY A 464 14.27 -47.06 42.89
CA GLY A 464 14.56 -46.84 44.31
C GLY A 464 13.44 -47.20 45.27
N GLU A 465 13.79 -48.04 46.25
CA GLU A 465 12.96 -48.73 47.24
C GLU A 465 12.57 -47.85 48.45
N GLU A 466 11.89 -48.51 49.40
CA GLU A 466 11.55 -48.16 50.78
C GLU A 466 10.13 -47.58 50.97
N GLU A 467 9.12 -48.42 51.22
CA GLU A 467 8.76 -49.07 52.51
C GLU A 467 8.22 -48.04 53.53
N PHE A 468 6.91 -48.12 53.86
CA PHE A 468 6.39 -48.30 55.23
C PHE A 468 4.87 -48.01 55.32
N SER A 469 4.12 -49.10 55.54
CA SER A 469 2.92 -49.31 56.38
C SER A 469 1.70 -48.37 56.46
N GLY A 470 0.52 -49.02 56.46
CA GLY A 470 -0.52 -48.78 57.48
C GLY A 470 -1.94 -48.43 56.97
N PRO A 471 -3.03 -49.04 57.50
CA PRO A 471 -4.19 -49.44 56.69
C PRO A 471 -5.54 -48.89 57.18
N HIS A 472 -6.64 -49.41 56.57
CA HIS A 472 -8.04 -49.42 57.04
C HIS A 472 -8.86 -48.16 56.80
N ASP A 473 -10.16 -48.15 56.51
CA ASP A 473 -11.28 -49.08 56.20
C ASP A 473 -12.35 -48.10 55.64
N GLY A 474 -13.31 -48.39 54.76
CA GLY A 474 -14.24 -49.50 54.66
C GLY A 474 -15.62 -48.91 54.28
N HIS A 475 -16.42 -49.70 53.55
CA HIS A 475 -17.89 -49.66 53.42
C HIS A 475 -18.54 -48.56 52.54
N SER A 476 -19.09 -48.93 51.36
CA SER A 476 -20.46 -49.49 51.09
C SER A 476 -21.53 -48.40 51.07
N GLY A 477 -22.53 -48.32 50.20
CA GLY A 477 -23.13 -49.12 49.14
C GLY A 477 -24.33 -48.26 48.64
N ALA A 478 -24.80 -48.36 47.40
CA ALA A 478 -25.89 -49.24 46.97
C ALA A 478 -26.95 -48.39 46.21
N GLY A 479 -27.68 -49.02 45.27
CA GLY A 479 -29.00 -48.59 44.77
C GLY A 479 -28.97 -47.71 43.51
N VAL A 480 -28.90 -48.23 42.28
CA VAL A 480 -29.99 -48.88 41.48
C VAL A 480 -31.16 -47.93 41.17
N THR A 481 -31.35 -47.57 39.89
CA THR A 481 -32.49 -47.96 39.02
C THR A 481 -32.65 -47.04 37.81
N ALA A 482 -32.88 -47.68 36.66
CA ALA A 482 -33.20 -47.09 35.38
C ALA A 482 -34.72 -46.91 35.20
N ALA A 483 -35.13 -45.96 34.36
CA ALA A 483 -36.34 -46.06 33.54
C ALA A 483 -36.33 -45.01 32.42
N SER A 484 -36.82 -45.42 31.26
CA SER A 484 -36.88 -44.70 29.99
C SER A 484 -38.04 -43.69 29.91
N ASN A 485 -37.91 -42.68 29.05
CA ASN A 485 -38.78 -42.48 27.87
C ASN A 485 -38.44 -41.18 27.15
N GLY A 486 -38.51 -41.23 25.81
CA GLY A 486 -38.15 -40.15 24.91
C GLY A 486 -39.27 -39.16 24.59
N GLY A 487 -38.91 -38.22 23.70
CA GLY A 487 -39.84 -37.42 22.90
C GLY A 487 -39.79 -35.92 23.15
N LEU A 488 -39.52 -35.17 22.07
CA LEU A 488 -39.86 -33.75 21.82
C LEU A 488 -38.95 -32.65 22.40
N GLN A 489 -37.94 -32.21 21.61
CA GLN A 489 -37.43 -30.83 21.72
C GLN A 489 -36.69 -30.32 20.46
N GLU A 490 -37.41 -30.10 19.35
CA GLU A 490 -36.90 -29.35 18.17
C GLU A 490 -37.81 -28.19 17.71
N PRO A 491 -38.04 -27.15 18.54
CA PRO A 491 -38.35 -25.83 17.93
C PRO A 491 -37.51 -24.66 18.48
N LEU A 492 -36.67 -24.88 19.49
CA LEU A 492 -35.99 -23.78 20.20
C LEU A 492 -34.59 -23.44 19.67
N LEU A 493 -33.90 -24.37 18.99
CA LEU A 493 -32.57 -24.11 18.43
C LEU A 493 -32.64 -23.15 17.22
N HIS A 494 -33.54 -23.40 16.27
CA HIS A 494 -33.73 -22.55 15.09
C HIS A 494 -34.18 -21.13 15.43
N ALA A 495 -35.04 -20.96 16.44
CA ALA A 495 -35.48 -19.63 16.87
C ALA A 495 -34.38 -18.82 17.58
N HIS A 496 -33.37 -19.50 18.14
CA HIS A 496 -32.23 -18.86 18.81
C HIS A 496 -31.15 -18.42 17.82
N ASP A 497 -30.91 -19.21 16.77
CA ASP A 497 -30.03 -18.85 15.65
C ASP A 497 -30.59 -17.71 14.81
N ASP A 498 -31.90 -17.70 14.55
CA ASP A 498 -32.55 -16.60 13.82
C ASP A 498 -32.49 -15.27 14.58
N ARG A 499 -32.60 -15.30 15.93
CA ARG A 499 -32.45 -14.09 16.76
C ARG A 499 -31.01 -13.60 16.81
N ARG A 500 -30.02 -14.49 16.81
CA ARG A 500 -28.59 -14.14 16.79
C ARG A 500 -28.15 -13.57 15.45
N SER A 501 -28.60 -14.17 14.35
CA SER A 501 -28.42 -13.65 12.98
C SER A 501 -29.01 -12.25 12.82
N ARG A 502 -30.24 -12.02 13.33
CA ARG A 502 -30.84 -10.68 13.34
C ARG A 502 -30.08 -9.69 14.22
N ALA A 503 -29.56 -10.11 15.37
CA ALA A 503 -28.81 -9.25 16.27
C ALA A 503 -27.43 -8.86 15.72
N SER A 504 -26.74 -9.76 15.02
CA SER A 504 -25.46 -9.48 14.34
C SER A 504 -25.69 -8.62 13.09
N GLN A 505 -26.75 -8.88 12.32
CA GLN A 505 -27.19 -7.99 11.25
C GLN A 505 -27.55 -6.60 11.78
N LEU A 506 -28.23 -6.49 12.92
CA LEU A 506 -28.50 -5.22 13.61
C LEU A 506 -27.21 -4.54 14.11
N ALA A 507 -26.16 -5.29 14.46
CA ALA A 507 -24.87 -4.74 14.87
C ALA A 507 -24.05 -4.22 13.66
N VAL A 508 -24.06 -4.95 12.54
CA VAL A 508 -23.51 -4.50 11.25
C VAL A 508 -24.31 -3.29 10.73
N GLN A 509 -25.63 -3.30 10.93
CA GLN A 509 -26.52 -2.19 10.64
C GLN A 509 -26.20 -0.98 11.51
N ARG A 510 -25.87 -1.15 12.80
CA ARG A 510 -25.40 -0.05 13.67
C ARG A 510 -24.02 0.49 13.28
N LEU A 511 -23.13 -0.36 12.76
CA LEU A 511 -21.83 0.04 12.21
C LEU A 511 -21.96 0.80 10.89
N LEU A 512 -23.01 0.52 10.11
CA LEU A 512 -23.17 1.04 8.76
C LEU A 512 -24.27 2.08 8.56
N HIS A 513 -25.25 2.30 9.46
CA HIS A 513 -25.99 3.57 9.68
C HIS A 513 -27.13 3.44 10.71
N ALA A 514 -27.41 4.55 11.40
CA ALA A 514 -28.55 4.76 12.29
C ALA A 514 -29.91 4.37 11.66
N LYS A 515 -30.86 4.03 12.53
CA LYS A 515 -32.18 3.44 12.24
C LYS A 515 -32.83 3.88 10.90
N PRO A 516 -33.38 2.96 10.11
CA PRO A 516 -34.11 3.27 8.88
C PRO A 516 -35.39 4.04 9.24
N GLY A 517 -35.39 5.35 8.97
CA GLY A 517 -36.49 6.27 9.32
C GLY A 517 -36.02 7.69 9.66
N GLN A 518 -34.74 7.88 9.98
CA GLN A 518 -34.09 9.18 10.21
C GLN A 518 -32.78 9.30 9.44
N VAL A 519 -32.77 8.98 8.14
CA VAL A 519 -31.59 9.29 7.33
C VAL A 519 -31.67 10.78 7.02
N GLY A 520 -31.05 11.61 7.88
CA GLY A 520 -30.95 13.05 7.63
C GLY A 520 -30.32 13.30 6.27
N CYS A 521 -30.73 14.38 5.59
CA CYS A 521 -30.19 14.79 4.29
C CYS A 521 -28.64 14.70 4.24
N TRP A 522 -27.99 15.03 5.35
CA TRP A 522 -26.54 14.90 5.56
C TRP A 522 -25.99 13.47 5.38
N GLN A 523 -26.63 12.45 5.96
CA GLN A 523 -26.20 11.06 5.81
C GLN A 523 -26.45 10.54 4.40
N TRP A 524 -27.55 10.94 3.76
CA TRP A 524 -27.77 10.60 2.35
C TRP A 524 -26.72 11.24 1.43
N CYS A 525 -26.34 12.50 1.68
CA CYS A 525 -25.25 13.17 0.98
C CYS A 525 -23.89 12.48 1.20
N CYS A 526 -23.55 12.12 2.44
CA CYS A 526 -22.31 11.39 2.73
C CYS A 526 -22.28 9.99 2.12
N ASP A 527 -23.43 9.34 1.96
CA ASP A 527 -23.50 7.95 1.51
C ASP A 527 -23.60 7.79 0.01
N MET A 528 -24.26 8.72 -0.71
CA MET A 528 -24.51 8.58 -2.16
C MET A 528 -23.85 9.69 -2.97
N ALA A 529 -24.00 10.94 -2.55
CA ALA A 529 -23.47 12.07 -3.32
C ALA A 529 -21.93 12.10 -3.25
N LEU A 530 -21.34 11.78 -2.10
CA LEU A 530 -19.90 11.78 -1.90
C LEU A 530 -19.16 10.71 -2.75
N PRO A 531 -19.55 9.42 -2.76
CA PRO A 531 -18.91 8.44 -3.64
C PRO A 531 -19.04 8.81 -5.13
N LEU A 532 -20.21 9.31 -5.55
CA LEU A 532 -20.43 9.75 -6.94
C LEU A 532 -19.57 10.98 -7.28
N PHE A 533 -19.42 11.92 -6.36
CA PHE A 533 -18.52 13.06 -6.52
C PHE A 533 -17.07 12.61 -6.67
N ILE A 534 -16.60 11.66 -5.85
CA ILE A 534 -15.24 11.12 -5.95
C ILE A 534 -15.01 10.49 -7.33
N VAL A 535 -15.95 9.69 -7.83
CA VAL A 535 -15.84 9.10 -9.17
C VAL A 535 -15.89 10.18 -10.25
N ALA A 536 -16.79 11.17 -10.14
CA ALA A 536 -16.90 12.23 -11.13
C ALA A 536 -15.62 13.07 -11.22
N VAL A 537 -15.04 13.45 -10.09
CA VAL A 537 -13.77 14.19 -10.05
C VAL A 537 -12.62 13.31 -10.52
N GLY A 538 -12.50 12.09 -10.00
CA GLY A 538 -11.43 11.16 -10.35
C GLY A 538 -11.44 10.82 -11.84
N VAL A 539 -12.58 10.38 -12.38
CA VAL A 539 -12.73 10.03 -13.80
C VAL A 539 -12.62 11.26 -14.69
N GLY A 540 -13.23 12.39 -14.30
CA GLY A 540 -13.17 13.63 -15.08
C GLY A 540 -11.74 14.14 -15.25
N CYS A 541 -11.00 14.27 -14.15
CA CYS A 541 -9.59 14.68 -14.18
C CYS A 541 -8.71 13.65 -14.90
N SER A 542 -8.94 12.36 -14.71
CA SER A 542 -8.19 11.30 -15.40
C SER A 542 -8.42 11.28 -16.91
N LEU A 543 -9.64 11.46 -17.39
CA LEU A 543 -9.94 11.53 -18.82
C LEU A 543 -9.32 12.77 -19.45
N ALA A 544 -9.39 13.92 -18.76
CA ALA A 544 -8.74 15.14 -19.20
C ALA A 544 -7.20 14.98 -19.25
N GLY A 545 -6.60 14.30 -18.27
CA GLY A 545 -5.15 14.04 -18.24
C GLY A 545 -4.72 13.08 -19.34
N LEU A 546 -5.51 12.05 -19.61
CA LEU A 546 -5.26 11.12 -20.72
C LEU A 546 -5.34 11.84 -22.08
N TRP A 547 -6.29 12.77 -22.22
CA TRP A 547 -6.42 13.59 -23.42
C TRP A 547 -5.19 14.48 -23.62
N VAL A 548 -4.75 15.19 -22.57
CA VAL A 548 -3.54 16.03 -22.62
C VAL A 548 -2.31 15.20 -22.99
N ALA A 549 -2.13 14.04 -22.35
CA ALA A 549 -1.02 13.14 -22.67
C ALA A 549 -1.07 12.63 -24.13
N ALA A 550 -2.27 12.29 -24.63
CA ALA A 550 -2.44 11.86 -26.03
C ALA A 550 -2.13 12.99 -27.02
N VAL A 551 -2.55 14.22 -26.72
CA VAL A 551 -2.26 15.41 -27.53
C VAL A 551 -0.76 15.72 -27.53
N ASP A 552 -0.10 15.64 -26.38
CA ASP A 552 1.36 15.86 -26.28
C ASP A 552 2.15 14.82 -27.08
N ILE A 553 1.77 13.55 -26.99
CA ILE A 553 2.39 12.48 -27.79
C ILE A 553 2.17 12.72 -29.28
N ALA A 554 0.96 13.08 -29.69
CA ALA A 554 0.65 13.38 -31.10
C ALA A 554 1.43 14.60 -31.62
N ARG A 555 1.59 15.64 -30.80
CA ARG A 555 2.42 16.82 -31.15
C ARG A 555 3.90 16.45 -31.25
N GLY A 556 4.41 15.65 -30.31
CA GLY A 556 5.79 15.16 -30.33
C GLY A 556 6.12 14.36 -31.59
N LEU A 557 5.18 13.50 -32.03
CA LEU A 557 5.31 12.73 -33.26
C LEU A 557 5.28 13.62 -34.52
N ASN A 558 4.45 14.67 -34.53
CA ASN A 558 4.39 15.63 -35.65
C ASN A 558 5.56 16.62 -35.70
N SER A 559 6.22 16.89 -34.58
CA SER A 559 7.44 17.73 -34.55
C SER A 559 8.71 16.98 -34.94
N GLY A 560 8.64 15.65 -35.03
CA GLY A 560 9.74 14.78 -35.44
C GLY A 560 9.74 14.38 -36.92
N SER A 561 8.83 14.93 -37.73
CA SER A 561 8.75 14.74 -39.20
C SER A 561 9.31 15.91 -39.97
#